data_AF-A0A317KR15-F1
#
_entry.id   AF-A0A317KR15-F1
#
_cell.length_a   1.000
_cell.length_b   1.000
_cell.length_c   1.000
_cell.angle_alpha   90.00
_cell.angle_beta   90.00
_cell.angle_gamma   90.00
#
_symmetry.space_group_name_H-M   'P 1'
#
loop_
_entity.id
_entity.type
_entity.pdbx_description
1 polymer ?
#
loop_
_entity_poly.entity_id
_entity_poly.type
_entity_poly.pdbx_seq_one_letter_code
_entity_poly.pdbx_strand_id
1 'polypeptide(L)'
;MPAGVDAAAITAGIAAWIEAVPLRGLVAHFGGDWPDGDLAAVLAGLDDFSAKHWDYRGGRERPEAREPAFDPATAARVLAAAAVLGLVRPRPPARPGYAHLVVLGGLAHACLRRVAYAAHLLRAGTRIGGEVAVLGSFRPLSPAEHAMLAAAGVAGCDTEVAALDAAVRLAFGMAEPAEQDGVDAGHPHHSWSSRTYRPVGTPPVRVLAAPSSEPERRRAHTADTQRFWAEHVRLAPGDPVLVVTAPIYVPFQHCDALRTLAVPYGCRIETVGVDPALPDLATLPEPTLSPGRYLQEIRSAIRSMRALHAALPQPA
;
A
#
# COMPACT_ATOMS: atom_id res chain seq x y z
N MET A 1 10.34 0.66 -11.32
CA MET A 1 9.24 -0.26 -11.68
C MET A 1 8.37 0.40 -12.73
N PRO A 2 7.97 -0.31 -13.79
CA PRO A 2 7.11 0.23 -14.85
C PRO A 2 5.67 0.41 -14.37
N ALA A 3 4.94 1.32 -15.02
CA ALA A 3 3.53 1.56 -14.74
C ALA A 3 2.56 0.76 -15.64
N GLY A 4 3.08 -0.12 -16.49
CA GLY A 4 2.33 -0.82 -17.56
C GLY A 4 2.09 -2.31 -17.31
N VAL A 5 1.41 -2.95 -18.25
CA VAL A 5 1.00 -4.38 -18.22
C VAL A 5 1.91 -5.31 -19.00
N ASP A 6 2.94 -4.77 -19.68
CA ASP A 6 3.88 -5.56 -20.46
C ASP A 6 4.75 -6.42 -19.53
N ALA A 7 4.62 -7.75 -19.66
CA ALA A 7 5.34 -8.72 -18.85
C ALA A 7 6.87 -8.55 -18.97
N ALA A 8 7.39 -8.20 -20.16
CA ALA A 8 8.82 -7.99 -20.35
C ALA A 8 9.30 -6.75 -19.59
N ALA A 9 8.57 -5.62 -19.70
CA ALA A 9 8.86 -4.42 -18.93
C ALA A 9 8.76 -4.65 -17.41
N ILE A 10 7.74 -5.39 -16.95
CA ILE A 10 7.59 -5.72 -15.51
C ILE A 10 8.78 -6.55 -15.04
N THR A 11 9.15 -7.59 -15.79
CA THR A 11 10.29 -8.46 -15.49
C THR A 11 11.59 -7.67 -15.41
N ALA A 12 11.85 -6.79 -16.40
CA ALA A 12 13.01 -5.91 -16.40
C ALA A 12 13.01 -4.93 -15.21
N GLY A 13 11.83 -4.44 -14.82
CA GLY A 13 11.66 -3.60 -13.64
C GLY A 13 12.01 -4.32 -12.33
N ILE A 14 11.54 -5.57 -12.19
CA ILE A 14 11.86 -6.43 -11.04
C ILE A 14 13.37 -6.68 -10.98
N ALA A 15 13.97 -7.11 -12.09
CA ALA A 15 15.42 -7.33 -12.19
C ALA A 15 16.20 -6.09 -11.78
N ALA A 16 15.87 -4.92 -12.33
CA ALA A 16 16.55 -3.66 -12.01
C ALA A 16 16.45 -3.26 -10.52
N TRP A 17 15.33 -3.54 -9.84
CA TRP A 17 15.22 -3.26 -8.41
C TRP A 17 16.03 -4.25 -7.57
N ILE A 18 15.98 -5.54 -7.92
CA ILE A 18 16.71 -6.60 -7.22
C ILE A 18 18.22 -6.44 -7.40
N GLU A 19 18.67 -6.12 -8.61
CA GLU A 19 20.10 -5.94 -8.92
C GLU A 19 20.67 -4.60 -8.43
N ALA A 20 19.86 -3.76 -7.79
CA ALA A 20 20.32 -2.50 -7.23
C ALA A 20 21.47 -2.74 -6.24
N VAL A 21 22.61 -2.09 -6.49
CA VAL A 21 23.84 -2.21 -5.69
C VAL A 21 23.61 -2.19 -4.17
N PRO A 22 22.74 -1.33 -3.60
CA PRO A 22 22.50 -1.31 -2.17
C PRO A 22 21.86 -2.59 -1.62
N LEU A 23 21.03 -3.32 -2.40
CA LEU A 23 20.44 -4.57 -1.94
C LEU A 23 21.53 -5.65 -1.79
N ARG A 24 22.40 -5.79 -2.79
CA ARG A 24 23.56 -6.69 -2.70
C ARG A 24 24.48 -6.33 -1.54
N GLY A 25 24.71 -5.03 -1.31
CA GLY A 25 25.48 -4.55 -0.17
C GLY A 25 24.86 -4.88 1.19
N LEU A 26 23.52 -4.90 1.28
CA LEU A 26 22.81 -5.37 2.48
C LEU A 26 22.92 -6.88 2.65
N VAL A 27 22.72 -7.67 1.59
CA VAL A 27 22.86 -9.14 1.66
C VAL A 27 24.24 -9.53 2.20
N ALA A 28 25.30 -8.96 1.64
CA ALA A 28 26.66 -9.19 2.11
C ALA A 28 26.89 -8.71 3.55
N HIS A 29 26.37 -7.54 3.93
CA HIS A 29 26.50 -7.00 5.30
C HIS A 29 25.89 -7.92 6.36
N PHE A 30 24.78 -8.57 6.02
CA PHE A 30 24.08 -9.50 6.90
C PHE A 30 24.57 -10.96 6.75
N GLY A 31 25.71 -11.17 6.08
CA GLY A 31 26.39 -12.46 5.98
C GLY A 31 25.80 -13.43 4.96
N GLY A 32 25.02 -12.93 4.00
CA GLY A 32 24.50 -13.72 2.89
C GLY A 32 25.38 -13.62 1.65
N ASP A 33 25.38 -14.70 0.87
CA ASP A 33 25.88 -14.70 -0.50
C ASP A 33 24.77 -14.30 -1.47
N TRP A 34 25.16 -13.73 -2.61
CA TRP A 34 24.19 -13.44 -3.65
C TRP A 34 23.76 -14.74 -4.35
N PRO A 35 22.46 -15.02 -4.52
CA PRO A 35 22.03 -16.24 -5.18
C PRO A 35 22.44 -16.26 -6.67
N ASP A 36 22.82 -17.43 -7.17
CA ASP A 36 23.06 -17.67 -8.59
C ASP A 36 21.79 -18.08 -9.33
N GLY A 37 21.83 -18.04 -10.67
CA GLY A 37 20.76 -18.52 -11.54
C GLY A 37 19.96 -17.41 -12.22
N ASP A 38 18.77 -17.78 -12.71
CA ASP A 38 17.84 -16.84 -13.33
C ASP A 38 17.12 -15.96 -12.29
N LEU A 39 16.32 -15.00 -12.75
CA LEU A 39 15.61 -14.08 -11.87
C LEU A 39 14.68 -14.80 -10.88
N ALA A 40 14.07 -15.93 -11.26
CA ALA A 40 13.19 -16.69 -10.37
C ALA A 40 13.99 -17.36 -9.24
N ALA A 41 15.15 -17.95 -9.56
CA ALA A 41 16.08 -18.51 -8.58
C ALA A 41 16.63 -17.42 -7.64
N VAL A 42 17.00 -16.26 -8.19
CA VAL A 42 17.49 -15.12 -7.40
C VAL A 42 16.42 -14.61 -6.43
N LEU A 43 15.17 -14.43 -6.90
CA LEU A 43 14.06 -14.01 -6.06
C LEU A 43 13.77 -15.03 -4.93
N ALA A 44 13.83 -16.33 -5.24
CA ALA A 44 13.64 -17.38 -4.24
C ALA A 44 14.76 -17.35 -3.17
N GLY A 45 16.03 -17.28 -3.59
CA GLY A 45 17.16 -17.23 -2.67
C GLY A 45 17.17 -15.97 -1.79
N LEU A 46 16.78 -14.81 -2.36
CA LEU A 46 16.66 -13.57 -1.58
C LEU A 46 15.48 -13.61 -0.60
N ASP A 47 14.37 -14.26 -0.95
CA ASP A 47 13.25 -14.46 -0.03
C ASP A 47 13.67 -15.31 1.16
N ASP A 48 14.33 -16.45 0.91
CA ASP A 48 14.85 -17.35 1.95
C ASP A 48 15.87 -16.66 2.86
N PHE A 49 16.81 -15.92 2.26
CA PHE A 49 17.77 -15.10 3.01
C PHE A 49 17.05 -14.05 3.88
N SER A 50 16.14 -13.28 3.29
CA SER A 50 15.44 -12.23 4.01
C SER A 50 14.54 -12.78 5.12
N ALA A 51 13.96 -13.97 4.96
CA ALA A 51 13.18 -14.64 5.99
C ALA A 51 14.03 -15.02 7.20
N LYS A 52 15.28 -15.45 6.97
CA LYS A 52 16.22 -15.78 8.05
C LYS A 52 16.76 -14.55 8.77
N HIS A 53 17.06 -13.48 8.05
CA HIS A 53 17.82 -12.35 8.60
C HIS A 53 16.96 -11.12 8.96
N TRP A 54 15.81 -10.94 8.30
CA TRP A 54 15.01 -9.71 8.37
C TRP A 54 13.53 -9.94 8.77
N ASP A 55 13.14 -11.17 9.13
CA ASP A 55 11.79 -11.43 9.64
C ASP A 55 11.67 -11.16 11.15
N TYR A 56 11.53 -9.90 11.50
CA TYR A 56 11.32 -9.46 12.90
C TYR A 56 9.87 -9.60 13.38
N ARG A 57 8.94 -9.93 12.48
CA ARG A 57 7.52 -10.13 12.81
C ARG A 57 7.27 -11.53 13.35
N GLY A 58 7.90 -12.55 12.75
CA GLY A 58 7.70 -13.94 13.16
C GLY A 58 6.22 -14.34 13.19
N GLY A 59 5.43 -13.86 12.22
CA GLY A 59 3.98 -14.09 12.13
C GLY A 59 3.06 -13.05 12.81
N ARG A 60 3.59 -12.12 13.60
CA ARG A 60 2.80 -11.05 14.25
C ARG A 60 2.38 -9.92 13.30
N GLU A 61 1.51 -9.03 13.77
CA GLU A 61 1.17 -7.79 13.06
C GLU A 61 2.37 -6.81 13.01
N ARG A 62 2.40 -5.89 12.03
CA ARG A 62 3.53 -4.97 11.84
C ARG A 62 3.89 -4.13 13.09
N PRO A 63 2.92 -3.59 13.86
CA PRO A 63 3.24 -2.84 15.08
C PRO A 63 3.93 -3.66 16.17
N GLU A 64 3.82 -4.99 16.12
CA GLU A 64 4.29 -5.92 17.14
C GLU A 64 5.65 -6.57 16.79
N ALA A 65 6.29 -6.10 15.71
CA ALA A 65 7.62 -6.54 15.34
C ALA A 65 8.62 -6.20 16.46
N ARG A 66 9.47 -7.17 16.82
CA ARG A 66 10.55 -6.96 17.79
C ARG A 66 11.85 -6.81 17.03
N GLU A 67 12.25 -5.57 16.82
CA GLU A 67 13.40 -5.22 15.99
C GLU A 67 14.69 -5.26 16.82
N PRO A 68 15.81 -5.71 16.23
CA PRO A 68 17.11 -5.65 16.90
C PRO A 68 17.58 -4.19 17.03
N ALA A 69 18.33 -3.90 18.09
CA ALA A 69 19.07 -2.65 18.20
C ALA A 69 20.33 -2.75 17.33
N PHE A 70 20.37 -1.99 16.24
CA PHE A 70 21.53 -1.93 15.37
C PHE A 70 22.55 -0.93 15.87
N ASP A 71 23.83 -1.23 15.63
CA ASP A 71 24.89 -0.22 15.76
C ASP A 71 24.68 0.93 14.74
N PRO A 72 25.25 2.13 14.99
CA PRO A 72 25.04 3.29 14.13
C PRO A 72 25.47 3.08 12.66
N ALA A 73 26.51 2.28 12.40
CA ALA A 73 27.00 2.05 11.04
C ALA A 73 26.05 1.13 10.26
N THR A 74 25.55 0.06 10.90
CA THR A 74 24.52 -0.81 10.33
C THR A 74 23.22 -0.03 10.07
N ALA A 75 22.78 0.78 11.04
CA ALA A 75 21.60 1.62 10.90
C ALA A 75 21.72 2.59 9.70
N ALA A 76 22.85 3.29 9.57
CA ALA A 76 23.11 4.20 8.46
C ALA A 76 23.10 3.49 7.10
N ARG A 77 23.70 2.29 7.02
CA ARG A 77 23.70 1.48 5.79
C ARG A 77 22.29 1.08 5.37
N VAL A 78 21.47 0.62 6.31
CA VAL A 78 20.08 0.25 6.05
C VAL A 78 19.26 1.44 5.56
N LEU A 79 19.38 2.59 6.22
CA LEU A 79 18.66 3.80 5.83
C LEU A 79 19.07 4.31 4.45
N ALA A 80 20.37 4.28 4.14
CA ALA A 80 20.88 4.65 2.82
C ALA A 80 20.36 3.70 1.72
N ALA A 81 20.37 2.40 1.97
CA ALA A 81 19.84 1.41 1.04
C ALA A 81 18.33 1.60 0.84
N ALA A 82 17.55 1.78 1.90
CA ALA A 82 16.11 2.04 1.83
C ALA A 82 15.80 3.30 1.00
N ALA A 83 16.60 4.35 1.12
CA ALA A 83 16.43 5.59 0.36
C ALA A 83 16.67 5.39 -1.15
N VAL A 84 17.65 4.57 -1.54
CA VAL A 84 17.93 4.26 -2.95
C VAL A 84 16.90 3.27 -3.52
N LEU A 85 16.47 2.29 -2.74
CA LEU A 85 15.45 1.32 -3.10
C LEU A 85 14.04 1.91 -3.18
N GLY A 86 13.87 3.20 -2.84
CA GLY A 86 12.63 3.95 -3.01
C GLY A 86 11.62 3.82 -1.87
N LEU A 87 12.07 3.45 -0.66
CA LEU A 87 11.21 3.31 0.53
C LEU A 87 11.09 4.59 1.36
N VAL A 88 11.95 5.59 1.12
CA VAL A 88 12.03 6.78 1.99
C VAL A 88 11.42 8.00 1.34
N ARG A 89 11.90 8.34 0.13
CA ARG A 89 11.54 9.60 -0.52
C ARG A 89 10.28 9.42 -1.35
N PRO A 90 9.20 10.17 -1.06
CA PRO A 90 8.02 10.18 -1.91
C PRO A 90 8.38 10.71 -3.30
N ARG A 91 7.61 10.31 -4.30
CA ARG A 91 7.67 10.89 -5.65
C ARG A 91 6.28 11.41 -6.00
N PRO A 92 6.17 12.61 -6.59
CA PRO A 92 4.88 13.10 -7.06
C PRO A 92 4.36 12.20 -8.19
N PRO A 93 3.04 12.21 -8.45
CA PRO A 93 2.48 11.53 -9.61
C PRO A 93 3.15 12.03 -10.90
N ALA A 94 3.58 11.10 -11.75
CA ALA A 94 4.26 11.41 -13.00
C ALA A 94 3.31 11.92 -14.09
N ARG A 95 2.00 11.70 -13.93
CA ARG A 95 0.96 12.13 -14.88
C ARG A 95 0.07 13.19 -14.24
N PRO A 96 -0.44 14.13 -15.04
CA PRO A 96 -1.38 15.14 -14.54
C PRO A 96 -2.79 14.58 -14.32
N GLY A 97 -3.08 13.34 -14.73
CA GLY A 97 -4.39 12.74 -14.51
C GLY A 97 -4.47 11.23 -14.70
N TYR A 98 -5.50 10.66 -14.09
CA TYR A 98 -5.77 9.23 -13.95
C TYR A 98 -7.26 8.95 -14.14
N ALA A 99 -7.62 7.72 -14.51
CA ALA A 99 -9.01 7.27 -14.50
C ALA A 99 -9.52 7.17 -13.06
N HIS A 100 -8.72 6.58 -12.16
CA HIS A 100 -9.07 6.42 -10.76
C HIS A 100 -7.90 6.72 -9.84
N LEU A 101 -8.20 7.14 -8.60
CA LEU A 101 -7.24 7.21 -7.50
C LEU A 101 -7.67 6.22 -6.42
N VAL A 102 -6.77 5.31 -6.04
CA VAL A 102 -7.02 4.30 -5.01
C VAL A 102 -6.17 4.62 -3.77
N VAL A 103 -6.82 4.87 -2.64
CA VAL A 103 -6.18 5.05 -1.34
C VAL A 103 -6.19 3.73 -0.59
N LEU A 104 -5.02 3.21 -0.23
CA LEU A 104 -4.92 1.96 0.53
C LEU A 104 -5.12 2.20 2.03
N GLY A 105 -5.90 1.36 2.67
CA GLY A 105 -6.06 1.28 4.12
C GLY A 105 -4.80 0.79 4.85
N GLY A 106 -4.84 0.89 6.18
CA GLY A 106 -3.80 0.37 7.05
C GLY A 106 -4.14 0.60 8.51
N LEU A 107 -3.14 1.00 9.28
CA LEU A 107 -3.36 1.48 10.65
C LEU A 107 -4.04 2.85 10.62
N ALA A 108 -4.77 3.18 11.67
CA ALA A 108 -5.60 4.38 11.73
C ALA A 108 -4.87 5.69 11.34
N HIS A 109 -3.59 5.85 11.72
CA HIS A 109 -2.82 7.05 11.36
C HIS A 109 -2.56 7.13 9.85
N ALA A 110 -2.33 5.97 9.23
CA ALA A 110 -2.12 5.86 7.79
C ALA A 110 -3.41 6.13 7.03
N CYS A 111 -4.57 5.72 7.58
CA CYS A 111 -5.88 6.07 7.03
C CYS A 111 -6.05 7.59 6.92
N LEU A 112 -5.84 8.32 8.02
CA LEU A 112 -5.91 9.79 8.04
C LEU A 112 -4.94 10.42 7.03
N ARG A 113 -3.65 10.05 7.08
CA ARG A 113 -2.60 10.64 6.25
C ARG A 113 -2.82 10.40 4.75
N ARG A 114 -3.19 9.18 4.36
CA ARG A 114 -3.33 8.82 2.94
C ARG A 114 -4.58 9.43 2.31
N VAL A 115 -5.69 9.53 3.05
CA VAL A 115 -6.88 10.24 2.57
C VAL A 115 -6.63 11.74 2.47
N ALA A 116 -5.97 12.34 3.47
CA ALA A 116 -5.57 13.74 3.42
C ALA A 116 -4.62 14.03 2.25
N TYR A 117 -3.68 13.12 1.95
CA TYR A 117 -2.81 13.24 0.77
C TYR A 117 -3.57 13.12 -0.55
N ALA A 118 -4.55 12.23 -0.66
CA ALA A 118 -5.41 12.17 -1.85
C ALA A 118 -6.18 13.48 -2.07
N ALA A 119 -6.73 14.08 -1.00
CA ALA A 119 -7.35 15.39 -1.07
C ALA A 119 -6.36 16.49 -1.47
N HIS A 120 -5.12 16.45 -0.96
CA HIS A 120 -4.05 17.35 -1.38
C HIS A 120 -3.73 17.21 -2.88
N LEU A 121 -3.59 15.99 -3.40
CA LEU A 121 -3.30 15.75 -4.81
C LEU A 121 -4.38 16.35 -5.73
N LEU A 122 -5.65 16.25 -5.34
CA LEU A 122 -6.76 16.87 -6.07
C LEU A 122 -6.67 18.40 -6.04
N ARG A 123 -6.44 19.00 -4.86
CA ARG A 123 -6.25 20.45 -4.73
C ARG A 123 -5.04 20.96 -5.52
N ALA A 124 -3.98 20.16 -5.61
CA ALA A 124 -2.78 20.44 -6.39
C ALA A 124 -2.95 20.22 -7.90
N GLY A 125 -4.15 19.80 -8.36
CA GLY A 125 -4.49 19.73 -9.79
C GLY A 125 -4.39 18.34 -10.44
N THR A 126 -4.19 17.27 -9.66
CA THR A 126 -4.26 15.90 -10.19
C THR A 126 -5.69 15.61 -10.64
N ARG A 127 -5.90 15.37 -11.95
CA ARG A 127 -7.24 15.13 -12.51
C ARG A 127 -7.64 13.67 -12.40
N ILE A 128 -8.82 13.39 -11.88
CA ILE A 128 -9.39 12.04 -11.79
C ILE A 128 -10.70 12.01 -12.58
N GLY A 129 -10.79 11.12 -13.56
CA GLY A 129 -11.97 11.01 -14.44
C GLY A 129 -13.14 10.23 -13.83
N GLY A 130 -12.84 9.22 -13.02
CA GLY A 130 -13.79 8.34 -12.35
C GLY A 130 -13.98 8.72 -10.89
N GLU A 131 -13.36 7.98 -9.98
CA GLU A 131 -13.53 8.16 -8.53
C GLU A 131 -12.20 8.10 -7.74
N VAL A 132 -12.24 8.67 -6.54
CA VAL A 132 -11.29 8.39 -5.46
C VAL A 132 -11.85 7.24 -4.63
N ALA A 133 -11.26 6.05 -4.75
CA ALA A 133 -11.65 4.88 -3.99
C ALA A 133 -10.75 4.70 -2.76
N VAL A 134 -11.35 4.71 -1.58
CA VAL A 134 -10.69 4.59 -0.29
C VAL A 134 -10.97 3.19 0.25
N LEU A 135 -9.98 2.30 0.12
CA LEU A 135 -10.15 0.87 0.31
C LEU A 135 -9.72 0.44 1.71
N GLY A 136 -10.66 -0.10 2.49
CA GLY A 136 -10.44 -0.56 3.86
C GLY A 136 -10.93 -1.98 4.11
N SER A 137 -11.01 -2.31 5.40
CA SER A 137 -11.54 -3.57 5.91
C SER A 137 -12.31 -3.35 7.22
N PHE A 138 -13.06 -4.36 7.65
CA PHE A 138 -13.66 -4.41 8.98
C PHE A 138 -12.67 -4.85 10.06
N ARG A 139 -11.35 -4.68 9.85
CA ARG A 139 -10.34 -4.96 10.87
C ARG A 139 -10.61 -4.07 12.10
N PRO A 140 -10.77 -4.66 13.30
CA PRO A 140 -10.90 -3.87 14.52
C PRO A 140 -9.67 -3.00 14.75
N LEU A 141 -9.89 -1.81 15.31
CA LEU A 141 -8.80 -0.97 15.77
C LEU A 141 -8.25 -1.47 17.10
N SER A 142 -6.93 -1.39 17.25
CA SER A 142 -6.28 -1.65 18.53
C SER A 142 -6.47 -0.48 19.52
N PRO A 143 -6.28 -0.69 20.84
CA PRO A 143 -6.34 0.39 21.83
C PRO A 143 -5.40 1.56 21.51
N ALA A 144 -4.21 1.28 20.96
CA ALA A 144 -3.25 2.31 20.56
C ALA A 144 -3.77 3.14 19.37
N GLU A 145 -4.49 2.52 18.43
CA GLU A 145 -5.13 3.22 17.31
C GLU A 145 -6.29 4.10 17.79
N HIS A 146 -7.11 3.61 18.73
CA HIS A 146 -8.16 4.44 19.34
C HIS A 146 -7.59 5.66 20.06
N ALA A 147 -6.55 5.48 20.87
CA ALA A 147 -5.89 6.58 21.57
C ALA A 147 -5.31 7.62 20.59
N MET A 148 -4.70 7.15 19.50
CA MET A 148 -4.16 8.02 18.45
C MET A 148 -5.27 8.79 17.72
N LEU A 149 -6.37 8.14 17.35
CA LEU A 149 -7.51 8.82 16.73
C LEU A 149 -8.11 9.87 17.67
N ALA A 150 -8.29 9.54 18.95
CA ALA A 150 -8.80 10.48 19.95
C ALA A 150 -7.89 11.71 20.10
N ALA A 151 -6.56 11.53 20.09
CA ALA A 151 -5.60 12.63 20.10
C ALA A 151 -5.67 13.50 18.84
N ALA A 152 -6.11 12.94 17.71
CA ALA A 152 -6.38 13.65 16.46
C ALA A 152 -7.80 14.23 16.38
N GLY A 153 -8.59 14.16 17.46
CA GLY A 153 -9.98 14.65 17.50
C GLY A 153 -10.98 13.76 16.76
N VAL A 154 -10.61 12.51 16.45
CA VAL A 154 -11.45 11.52 15.76
C VAL A 154 -11.96 10.50 16.77
N ALA A 155 -13.27 10.42 16.94
CA ALA A 155 -13.93 9.50 17.87
C ALA A 155 -14.89 8.55 17.14
N GLY A 156 -15.34 7.49 17.83
CA GLY A 156 -16.39 6.60 17.33
C GLY A 156 -15.98 5.69 16.17
N CYS A 157 -14.68 5.42 16.00
CA CYS A 157 -14.19 4.50 14.98
C CYS A 157 -13.79 3.17 15.62
N ASP A 158 -14.51 2.09 15.30
CA ASP A 158 -14.21 0.74 15.80
C ASP A 158 -13.41 -0.11 14.81
N THR A 159 -13.42 0.28 13.53
CA THR A 159 -12.79 -0.47 12.45
C THR A 159 -11.94 0.43 11.55
N GLU A 160 -11.04 -0.19 10.79
CA GLU A 160 -10.25 0.49 9.76
C GLU A 160 -11.12 1.23 8.74
N VAL A 161 -12.22 0.63 8.26
CA VAL A 161 -13.15 1.30 7.34
C VAL A 161 -13.86 2.49 7.99
N ALA A 162 -14.17 2.43 9.29
CA ALA A 162 -14.72 3.59 10.02
C ALA A 162 -13.69 4.72 10.14
N ALA A 163 -12.42 4.40 10.40
CA ALA A 163 -11.34 5.39 10.42
C ALA A 163 -11.12 6.05 9.04
N LEU A 164 -11.24 5.29 7.95
CA LEU A 164 -11.18 5.82 6.59
C LEU A 164 -12.39 6.70 6.26
N ASP A 165 -13.59 6.33 6.71
CA ASP A 165 -14.80 7.14 6.56
C ASP A 165 -14.66 8.50 7.27
N ALA A 166 -14.21 8.48 8.53
CA ALA A 166 -13.91 9.70 9.28
C ALA A 166 -12.83 10.54 8.59
N ALA A 167 -11.78 9.90 8.04
CA ALA A 167 -10.74 10.59 7.28
C ALA A 167 -11.29 11.31 6.04
N VAL A 168 -12.24 10.68 5.32
CA VAL A 168 -12.89 11.29 4.15
C VAL A 168 -13.74 12.49 4.57
N ARG A 169 -14.57 12.35 5.61
CA ARG A 169 -15.37 13.44 6.17
C ARG A 169 -14.50 14.66 6.51
N LEU A 170 -13.36 14.43 7.18
CA LEU A 170 -12.42 15.48 7.54
C LEU A 170 -11.71 16.10 6.34
N ALA A 171 -11.10 15.29 5.47
CA ALA A 171 -10.24 15.78 4.39
C ALA A 171 -11.02 16.47 3.26
N PHE A 172 -12.29 16.09 3.07
CA PHE A 172 -13.17 16.63 2.04
C PHE A 172 -14.26 17.56 2.58
N GLY A 173 -14.33 17.78 3.91
CA GLY A 173 -15.30 18.68 4.53
C GLY A 173 -16.75 18.20 4.40
N MET A 174 -16.98 16.88 4.47
CA MET A 174 -18.28 16.27 4.26
C MET A 174 -18.87 15.77 5.58
N ALA A 175 -20.16 16.01 5.81
CA ALA A 175 -20.85 15.50 6.99
C ALA A 175 -21.31 14.06 6.82
N GLU A 176 -22.02 13.75 5.72
CA GLU A 176 -22.64 12.45 5.46
C GLU A 176 -22.45 12.01 4.00
N PRO A 177 -22.47 10.70 3.71
CA PRO A 177 -22.40 10.21 2.33
C PRO A 177 -23.71 10.50 1.59
N ALA A 178 -23.60 10.72 0.27
CA ALA A 178 -24.75 10.88 -0.61
C ALA A 178 -25.43 9.52 -0.90
N GLU A 179 -24.65 8.44 -0.90
CA GLU A 179 -25.12 7.09 -1.16
C GLU A 179 -24.43 6.13 -0.17
N GLN A 180 -25.21 5.19 0.36
CA GLN A 180 -24.70 4.11 1.19
C GLN A 180 -25.28 2.78 0.73
N ASP A 181 -24.42 1.78 0.61
CA ASP A 181 -24.76 0.42 0.21
C ASP A 181 -23.90 -0.58 1.00
N GLY A 182 -24.32 -1.84 1.04
CA GLY A 182 -23.60 -2.88 1.75
C GLY A 182 -24.49 -4.02 2.22
N VAL A 183 -23.83 -5.07 2.68
CA VAL A 183 -24.46 -6.21 3.33
C VAL A 183 -23.76 -6.44 4.67
N ASP A 184 -24.53 -6.36 5.76
CA ASP A 184 -24.12 -6.89 7.06
C ASP A 184 -24.59 -8.35 7.15
N ALA A 185 -23.64 -9.26 7.01
CA ALA A 185 -23.89 -10.70 7.06
C ALA A 185 -23.77 -11.26 8.50
N GLY A 186 -23.73 -10.39 9.53
CA GLY A 186 -23.52 -10.78 10.92
C GLY A 186 -22.09 -11.21 11.24
N HIS A 187 -21.19 -11.21 10.24
CA HIS A 187 -19.78 -11.53 10.40
C HIS A 187 -18.90 -10.65 9.50
N PRO A 188 -17.83 -10.03 10.03
CA PRO A 188 -16.98 -9.10 9.27
C PRO A 188 -16.37 -9.67 7.98
N HIS A 189 -16.12 -10.99 7.94
CA HIS A 189 -15.53 -11.62 6.75
C HIS A 189 -16.50 -11.76 5.58
N HIS A 190 -17.80 -11.83 5.86
CA HIS A 190 -18.87 -11.98 4.86
C HIS A 190 -19.52 -10.64 4.51
N SER A 191 -19.22 -9.60 5.28
CA SER A 191 -19.84 -8.29 5.14
C SER A 191 -19.07 -7.41 4.17
N TRP A 192 -19.77 -6.48 3.55
CA TRP A 192 -19.18 -5.44 2.71
C TRP A 192 -19.95 -4.14 2.88
N SER A 193 -19.28 -3.01 2.66
CA SER A 193 -19.91 -1.69 2.74
C SER A 193 -19.30 -0.72 1.75
N SER A 194 -20.12 0.19 1.23
CA SER A 194 -19.76 1.28 0.34
C SER A 194 -20.45 2.56 0.80
N ARG A 195 -19.68 3.64 0.99
CA ARG A 195 -20.20 4.99 1.25
C ARG A 195 -19.62 5.95 0.24
N THR A 196 -20.47 6.61 -0.53
CA THR A 196 -20.04 7.52 -1.60
C THR A 196 -20.37 8.95 -1.21
N TYR A 197 -19.33 9.78 -1.19
CA TYR A 197 -19.39 11.21 -0.98
C TYR A 197 -19.23 11.93 -2.32
N ARG A 198 -19.90 13.08 -2.48
CA ARG A 198 -19.84 13.90 -3.70
C ARG A 198 -19.47 15.34 -3.37
N PRO A 199 -18.20 15.62 -3.00
CA PRO A 199 -17.77 16.99 -2.75
C PRO A 199 -17.84 17.83 -4.03
N VAL A 200 -18.23 19.10 -3.90
CA VAL A 200 -18.39 19.99 -5.05
C VAL A 200 -17.04 20.25 -5.71
N GLY A 201 -16.96 20.11 -7.03
CA GLY A 201 -15.74 20.40 -7.80
C GLY A 201 -14.66 19.32 -7.72
N THR A 202 -14.93 18.18 -7.08
CA THR A 202 -14.02 17.02 -7.04
C THR A 202 -14.70 15.77 -7.61
N PRO A 203 -13.95 14.73 -8.02
CA PRO A 203 -14.54 13.41 -8.28
C PRO A 203 -15.32 12.88 -7.05
N PRO A 204 -16.26 11.93 -7.24
CA PRO A 204 -16.83 11.16 -6.15
C PRO A 204 -15.73 10.47 -5.32
N VAL A 205 -15.93 10.42 -4.01
CA VAL A 205 -15.04 9.76 -3.06
C VAL A 205 -15.80 8.60 -2.43
N ARG A 206 -15.36 7.37 -2.70
CA ARG A 206 -16.02 6.15 -2.21
C ARG A 206 -15.17 5.47 -1.16
N VAL A 207 -15.70 5.27 0.04
CA VAL A 207 -15.10 4.43 1.07
C VAL A 207 -15.68 3.03 0.93
N LEU A 208 -14.82 2.03 0.74
CA LEU A 208 -15.21 0.66 0.40
C LEU A 208 -14.50 -0.34 1.31
N ALA A 209 -15.26 -1.24 1.93
CA ALA A 209 -14.76 -2.46 2.53
C ALA A 209 -15.41 -3.65 1.82
N ALA A 210 -14.58 -4.59 1.37
CA ALA A 210 -15.01 -5.77 0.64
C ALA A 210 -15.14 -6.98 1.58
N PRO A 211 -15.91 -8.01 1.19
CA PRO A 211 -15.89 -9.27 1.89
C PRO A 211 -14.57 -10.00 1.60
N SER A 212 -14.24 -10.99 2.42
CA SER A 212 -13.10 -11.87 2.17
C SER A 212 -13.40 -12.82 1.02
N SER A 213 -12.41 -13.11 0.17
CA SER A 213 -12.54 -14.20 -0.82
C SER A 213 -12.46 -15.59 -0.18
N GLU A 214 -12.09 -15.68 1.10
CA GLU A 214 -12.01 -16.91 1.88
C GLU A 214 -12.62 -16.67 3.29
N PRO A 215 -13.92 -16.37 3.37
CA PRO A 215 -14.51 -15.78 4.57
C PRO A 215 -14.53 -16.72 5.78
N GLU A 216 -14.57 -18.03 5.53
CA GLU A 216 -14.47 -19.07 6.56
C GLU A 216 -13.06 -19.19 7.18
N ARG A 217 -12.02 -18.69 6.50
CA ARG A 217 -10.61 -18.93 6.88
C ARG A 217 -9.92 -17.69 7.39
N ARG A 218 -10.24 -16.52 6.81
CA ARG A 218 -9.52 -15.28 7.08
C ARG A 218 -10.37 -14.05 6.78
N ARG A 219 -9.97 -12.94 7.40
CA ARG A 219 -10.44 -11.60 7.05
C ARG A 219 -10.06 -11.20 5.61
N ALA A 220 -10.81 -10.24 5.08
CA ALA A 220 -10.47 -9.59 3.82
C ALA A 220 -9.09 -8.92 3.93
N HIS A 221 -8.28 -9.07 2.90
CA HIS A 221 -7.00 -8.38 2.76
C HIS A 221 -7.03 -7.38 1.60
N THR A 222 -6.00 -6.56 1.44
CA THR A 222 -5.91 -5.53 0.40
C THR A 222 -6.25 -6.04 -1.01
N ALA A 223 -5.84 -7.26 -1.37
CA ALA A 223 -6.14 -7.80 -2.69
C ALA A 223 -7.62 -8.19 -2.89
N ASP A 224 -8.37 -8.47 -1.82
CA ASP A 224 -9.82 -8.71 -1.90
C ASP A 224 -10.52 -7.39 -2.17
N THR A 225 -10.17 -6.35 -1.40
CA THR A 225 -10.78 -5.02 -1.55
C THR A 225 -10.43 -4.39 -2.90
N GLN A 226 -9.22 -4.60 -3.43
CA GLN A 226 -8.84 -4.15 -4.76
C GLN A 226 -9.63 -4.84 -5.88
N ARG A 227 -9.78 -6.17 -5.84
CA ARG A 227 -10.56 -6.91 -6.85
C ARG A 227 -12.04 -6.53 -6.80
N PHE A 228 -12.60 -6.52 -5.59
CA PHE A 228 -13.98 -6.13 -5.36
C PHE A 228 -14.23 -4.72 -5.92
N TRP A 229 -13.35 -3.76 -5.61
CA TRP A 229 -13.42 -2.41 -6.19
C TRP A 229 -13.36 -2.43 -7.72
N ALA A 230 -12.38 -3.12 -8.31
CA ALA A 230 -12.19 -3.15 -9.76
C ALA A 230 -13.43 -3.71 -10.50
N GLU A 231 -14.09 -4.71 -9.92
CA GLU A 231 -15.35 -5.26 -10.43
C GLU A 231 -16.51 -4.26 -10.30
N HIS A 232 -16.59 -3.54 -9.17
CA HIS A 232 -17.64 -2.54 -8.93
C HIS A 232 -17.57 -1.36 -9.90
N VAL A 233 -16.37 -0.86 -10.17
CA VAL A 233 -16.17 0.24 -11.13
C VAL A 233 -16.09 -0.23 -12.58
N ARG A 234 -16.07 -1.55 -12.81
CA ARG A 234 -15.82 -2.18 -14.12
C ARG A 234 -14.54 -1.65 -14.76
N LEU A 235 -13.44 -1.76 -14.02
CA LEU A 235 -12.13 -1.25 -14.41
C LEU A 235 -11.74 -1.73 -15.81
N ALA A 236 -11.39 -0.80 -16.70
CA ALA A 236 -11.16 -1.11 -18.10
C ALA A 236 -9.66 -1.30 -18.41
N PRO A 237 -9.32 -2.13 -19.41
CA PRO A 237 -7.96 -2.21 -19.93
C PRO A 237 -7.43 -0.84 -20.35
N GLY A 238 -6.20 -0.52 -19.95
CA GLY A 238 -5.53 0.75 -20.24
C GLY A 238 -5.82 1.89 -19.27
N ASP A 239 -6.80 1.74 -18.37
CA ASP A 239 -7.12 2.76 -17.35
C ASP A 239 -5.88 3.08 -16.50
N PRO A 240 -5.43 4.35 -16.45
CA PRO A 240 -4.40 4.75 -15.50
C PRO A 240 -4.98 4.87 -14.10
N VAL A 241 -4.47 4.08 -13.16
CA VAL A 241 -4.87 4.10 -11.74
C VAL A 241 -3.69 4.57 -10.90
N LEU A 242 -3.92 5.62 -10.11
CA LEU A 242 -2.97 6.11 -9.13
C LEU A 242 -3.26 5.46 -7.76
N VAL A 243 -2.29 4.73 -7.21
CA VAL A 243 -2.39 4.11 -5.90
C VAL A 243 -1.62 4.94 -4.87
N VAL A 244 -2.26 5.30 -3.76
CA VAL A 244 -1.68 6.09 -2.67
C VAL A 244 -1.42 5.19 -1.46
N THR A 245 -0.19 5.25 -0.94
CA THR A 245 0.23 4.58 0.29
C THR A 245 1.33 5.33 1.04
N ALA A 246 1.91 4.77 2.12
CA ALA A 246 3.10 5.31 2.78
C ALA A 246 4.37 5.00 1.95
N PRO A 247 5.38 5.89 1.89
CA PRO A 247 6.60 5.71 1.09
C PRO A 247 7.28 4.35 1.30
N ILE A 248 7.39 3.91 2.55
CA ILE A 248 8.04 2.64 2.92
C ILE A 248 7.36 1.41 2.31
N TYR A 249 6.09 1.51 1.94
CA TYR A 249 5.31 0.42 1.36
C TYR A 249 5.22 0.46 -0.17
N VAL A 250 5.68 1.54 -0.80
CA VAL A 250 5.55 1.75 -2.25
C VAL A 250 6.10 0.56 -3.05
N PRO A 251 7.32 0.03 -2.81
CA PRO A 251 7.86 -1.03 -3.67
C PRO A 251 7.02 -2.31 -3.65
N PHE A 252 6.60 -2.77 -2.46
CA PHE A 252 5.83 -4.01 -2.36
C PHE A 252 4.38 -3.83 -2.79
N GLN A 253 3.73 -2.71 -2.40
CA GLN A 253 2.33 -2.48 -2.76
C GLN A 253 2.15 -2.12 -4.23
N HIS A 254 3.17 -1.55 -4.87
CA HIS A 254 3.18 -1.41 -6.31
C HIS A 254 3.16 -2.78 -6.99
N CYS A 255 4.01 -3.72 -6.53
CA CYS A 255 4.03 -5.08 -7.08
C CYS A 255 2.71 -5.84 -6.82
N ASP A 256 2.14 -5.69 -5.63
CA ASP A 256 0.84 -6.30 -5.31
C ASP A 256 -0.30 -5.69 -6.12
N ALA A 257 -0.28 -4.38 -6.38
CA ALA A 257 -1.26 -3.71 -7.24
C ALA A 257 -1.09 -4.14 -8.70
N LEU A 258 0.14 -4.30 -9.21
CA LEU A 258 0.36 -4.87 -10.54
C LEU A 258 -0.23 -6.29 -10.63
N ARG A 259 0.08 -7.15 -9.66
CA ARG A 259 -0.39 -8.53 -9.62
C ARG A 259 -1.91 -8.66 -9.48
N THR A 260 -2.54 -7.75 -8.74
CA THR A 260 -3.97 -7.83 -8.41
C THR A 260 -4.86 -7.07 -9.38
N LEU A 261 -4.36 -5.96 -9.97
CA LEU A 261 -5.14 -5.07 -10.82
C LEU A 261 -4.59 -5.05 -12.26
N ALA A 262 -3.30 -4.78 -12.45
CA ALA A 262 -2.75 -4.61 -13.80
C ALA A 262 -2.79 -5.89 -14.63
N VAL A 263 -2.30 -7.00 -14.06
CA VAL A 263 -2.25 -8.30 -14.74
C VAL A 263 -3.65 -8.83 -15.06
N PRO A 264 -4.63 -8.84 -14.14
CA PRO A 264 -5.95 -9.40 -14.43
C PRO A 264 -6.88 -8.48 -15.25
N TYR A 265 -6.79 -7.15 -15.07
CA TYR A 265 -7.73 -6.20 -15.67
C TYR A 265 -7.11 -5.35 -16.80
N GLY A 266 -5.81 -5.49 -17.06
CA GLY A 266 -5.12 -4.74 -18.12
C GLY A 266 -4.93 -3.24 -17.83
N CYS A 267 -5.17 -2.78 -16.60
CA CYS A 267 -5.02 -1.38 -16.22
C CYS A 267 -3.54 -1.00 -15.99
N ARG A 268 -3.24 0.30 -15.99
CA ARG A 268 -1.90 0.84 -15.73
C ARG A 268 -1.82 1.32 -14.29
N ILE A 269 -0.82 0.87 -13.53
CA ILE A 269 -0.67 1.24 -12.11
C ILE A 269 0.48 2.20 -11.95
N GLU A 270 0.23 3.32 -11.28
CA GLU A 270 1.27 4.12 -10.66
C GLU A 270 1.06 4.10 -9.15
N THR A 271 2.14 4.08 -8.36
CA THR A 271 2.04 4.05 -6.90
C THR A 271 2.89 5.14 -6.30
N VAL A 272 2.29 5.98 -5.46
CA VAL A 272 2.96 7.10 -4.80
C VAL A 272 2.89 6.95 -3.29
N GLY A 273 3.98 7.36 -2.63
CA GLY A 273 4.04 7.51 -1.19
C GLY A 273 3.48 8.87 -0.76
N VAL A 274 2.77 8.91 0.36
CA VAL A 274 2.39 10.14 1.06
C VAL A 274 3.66 10.92 1.35
N ASP A 275 3.68 12.20 0.99
CA ASP A 275 4.81 13.07 1.28
C ASP A 275 4.73 13.59 2.74
N PRO A 276 5.63 13.15 3.64
CA PRO A 276 5.59 13.57 5.04
C PRO A 276 6.01 15.03 5.23
N ALA A 277 6.63 15.67 4.24
CA ALA A 277 7.06 17.06 4.32
C ALA A 277 5.93 18.06 4.06
N LEU A 278 4.74 17.61 3.65
CA LEU A 278 3.60 18.50 3.42
C LEU A 278 3.08 19.08 4.75
N PRO A 279 2.94 20.42 4.88
CA PRO A 279 2.53 21.06 6.12
C PRO A 279 1.21 20.53 6.70
N ASP A 280 0.20 20.35 5.84
CA ASP A 280 -1.12 19.81 6.23
C ASP A 280 -1.05 18.39 6.81
N LEU A 281 -0.02 17.63 6.44
CA LEU A 281 0.18 16.25 6.88
C LEU A 281 1.15 16.16 8.05
N ALA A 282 2.06 17.12 8.22
CA ALA A 282 3.02 17.14 9.33
C ALA A 282 2.34 17.21 10.71
N THR A 283 1.09 17.68 10.76
CA THR A 283 0.27 17.72 11.99
C THR A 283 -0.36 16.37 12.34
N LEU A 284 -0.42 15.43 11.39
CA LEU A 284 -1.02 14.11 11.60
C LEU A 284 0.01 13.12 12.17
N PRO A 285 -0.38 12.23 13.10
CA PRO A 285 0.54 11.28 13.72
C PRO A 285 1.30 10.42 12.69
N GLU A 286 2.63 10.34 12.81
CA GLU A 286 3.47 9.49 11.97
C GLU A 286 4.46 8.69 12.85
N PRO A 287 4.46 7.35 12.76
CA PRO A 287 5.42 6.54 13.49
C PRO A 287 6.83 6.82 13.02
N THR A 288 7.77 6.96 13.96
CA THR A 288 9.20 6.94 13.62
C THR A 288 9.55 5.57 13.03
N LEU A 289 10.15 5.58 11.84
CA LEU A 289 10.57 4.37 11.15
C LEU A 289 12.01 4.03 11.54
N SER A 290 12.17 2.87 12.17
CA SER A 290 13.47 2.28 12.53
C SER A 290 14.09 1.53 11.35
N PRO A 291 15.41 1.30 11.37
CA PRO A 291 16.09 0.50 10.34
C PRO A 291 15.51 -0.92 10.22
N GLY A 292 15.10 -1.54 11.32
CA GLY A 292 14.48 -2.86 11.30
C GLY A 292 13.18 -2.90 10.49
N ARG A 293 12.34 -1.85 10.56
CA ARG A 293 11.16 -1.70 9.71
C ARG A 293 11.52 -1.60 8.24
N TYR A 294 12.57 -0.86 7.89
CA TYR A 294 13.01 -0.77 6.50
C TYR A 294 13.48 -2.12 5.95
N LEU A 295 14.25 -2.89 6.72
CA LEU A 295 14.63 -4.26 6.32
C LEU A 295 13.42 -5.16 6.15
N GLN A 296 12.44 -5.04 7.04
CA GLN A 296 11.20 -5.80 6.95
C GLN A 296 10.39 -5.45 5.71
N GLU A 297 10.33 -4.19 5.30
CA GLU A 297 9.59 -3.80 4.09
C GLU A 297 10.40 -3.98 2.80
N ILE A 298 11.74 -4.01 2.87
CA ILE A 298 12.60 -4.53 1.80
C ILE A 298 12.29 -6.02 1.58
N ARG A 299 12.16 -6.80 2.66
CA ARG A 299 11.69 -8.19 2.57
C ARG A 299 10.28 -8.28 1.96
N SER A 300 9.33 -7.45 2.40
CA SER A 300 8.00 -7.42 1.78
C SER A 300 8.08 -7.18 0.27
N ALA A 301 8.96 -6.26 -0.17
CA ALA A 301 9.17 -5.98 -1.59
C ALA A 301 9.72 -7.18 -2.36
N ILE A 302 10.74 -7.87 -1.85
CA ILE A 302 11.28 -9.11 -2.45
C ILE A 302 10.17 -10.15 -2.62
N ARG A 303 9.36 -10.36 -1.58
CA ARG A 303 8.24 -11.31 -1.62
C ARG A 303 7.17 -10.93 -2.63
N SER A 304 6.76 -9.66 -2.67
CA SER A 304 5.76 -9.20 -3.64
C SER A 304 6.30 -9.23 -5.06
N MET A 305 7.60 -8.99 -5.28
CA MET A 305 8.24 -9.14 -6.60
C MET A 305 8.29 -10.61 -7.05
N ARG A 306 8.65 -11.53 -6.15
CA ARG A 306 8.58 -12.98 -6.41
C ARG A 306 7.17 -13.42 -6.80
N ALA A 307 6.17 -12.99 -6.03
CA ALA A 307 4.77 -13.31 -6.30
C ALA A 307 4.27 -12.70 -7.61
N LEU A 308 4.69 -11.47 -7.94
CA LEU A 308 4.37 -10.82 -9.20
C LEU A 308 5.01 -11.55 -10.39
N HIS A 309 6.32 -11.83 -10.31
CA HIS A 309 7.04 -12.54 -11.37
C HIS A 309 6.41 -13.91 -11.67
N ALA A 310 6.03 -14.66 -10.63
CA ALA A 310 5.35 -15.95 -10.79
C ALA A 310 3.95 -15.85 -11.41
N ALA A 311 3.30 -14.67 -11.33
CA ALA A 311 1.99 -14.43 -11.91
C ALA A 311 2.04 -13.87 -13.35
N LEU A 312 3.23 -13.53 -13.86
CA LEU A 312 3.36 -13.06 -15.24
C LEU A 312 3.20 -14.22 -16.23
N PRO A 313 2.56 -13.99 -17.39
CA PRO A 313 2.52 -14.96 -18.45
C PRO A 313 3.96 -15.24 -18.93
N GLN A 314 4.29 -16.52 -19.11
CA GLN A 314 5.57 -16.91 -19.68
C GLN A 314 5.62 -16.48 -21.15
N PRO A 315 6.77 -16.00 -21.66
CA PRO A 315 6.93 -15.78 -23.09
C PRO A 315 6.70 -17.12 -23.82
N ALA A 316 5.90 -17.06 -24.89
CA ALA A 316 5.64 -18.19 -25.77
C ALA A 316 6.89 -18.58 -26.57
#